data_AF-A0A392U092-F1
#
_entry.id   AF-A0A392U092-F1
#
_cell.length_a   1.000
_cell.length_b   1.000
_cell.length_c   1.000
_cell.angle_alpha   90.00
_cell.angle_beta   90.00
_cell.angle_gamma   90.00
#
_symmetry.space_group_name_H-M   'P 1'
#
loop_
_entity.id
_entity.type
_entity.pdbx_description
1 polymer ?
#
loop_
_entity_poly.entity_id
_entity_poly.type
_entity_poly.pdbx_seq_one_letter_code
_entity_poly.pdbx_strand_id
1 'polypeptide(L)'
;FSQIRDFATLVDKSRICDDDEKAKTSYYKALSDKRGNGQDREKSYGDKGKKGAESSGGRKKNSGQCYKCGEMDHKSYDCPRKED
;
A
#
# COMPACT_ATOMS: atom_id res chain seq x y z
N PHE A 1 4.34 19.51 -36.16
CA PHE A 1 3.23 18.83 -35.47
C PHE A 1 2.71 17.73 -36.37
N SER A 2 2.92 16.47 -35.98
CA SER A 2 2.34 15.34 -36.72
C SER A 2 0.86 15.27 -36.35
N GLN A 3 -0.01 15.68 -37.27
CA GLN A 3 -1.45 15.66 -37.06
C GLN A 3 -1.94 14.21 -37.12
N ILE A 4 -2.50 13.71 -36.02
CA ILE A 4 -3.12 12.38 -35.95
C ILE A 4 -4.34 12.41 -36.88
N ARG A 5 -4.35 11.53 -37.88
CA ARG A 5 -5.39 11.46 -38.92
C ARG A 5 -6.46 10.42 -38.64
N ASP A 6 -6.19 9.51 -37.71
CA ASP A 6 -7.03 8.35 -37.46
C ASP A 6 -7.49 8.34 -36.00
N PHE A 7 -8.54 9.12 -35.75
CA PHE A 7 -9.15 9.26 -34.43
C PHE A 7 -9.93 8.01 -34.02
N ALA A 8 -10.52 7.29 -34.98
CA ALA A 8 -11.29 6.08 -34.68
C ALA A 8 -10.39 5.00 -34.08
N THR A 9 -9.24 4.73 -34.70
CA THR A 9 -8.32 3.72 -34.14
C THR A 9 -7.63 4.17 -32.86
N LEU A 10 -7.42 5.48 -32.67
CA LEU A 10 -6.91 6.02 -31.42
C LEU A 10 -7.90 5.74 -30.28
N VAL A 11 -9.17 6.10 -30.48
CA VAL A 11 -10.23 5.92 -29.49
C VAL A 11 -10.47 4.44 -29.19
N ASP A 12 -10.47 3.57 -30.20
CA ASP A 12 -10.63 2.13 -30.02
C ASP A 12 -9.47 1.51 -29.22
N LYS A 13 -8.22 1.90 -29.52
CA LYS A 13 -7.05 1.43 -28.77
C LYS A 13 -7.08 1.90 -27.31
N SER A 14 -7.47 3.16 -27.06
CA SER A 14 -7.64 3.67 -25.69
C SER A 14 -8.67 2.86 -24.92
N ARG A 15 -9.85 2.62 -25.52
CA ARG A 15 -10.91 1.81 -24.89
C ARG A 15 -10.45 0.40 -24.53
N ILE A 16 -9.71 -0.25 -25.43
CA ILE A 16 -9.16 -1.59 -25.18
C ILE A 16 -8.19 -1.60 -23.99
N CYS A 17 -7.37 -0.55 -23.82
CA CYS A 17 -6.44 -0.44 -22.70
C CYS A 17 -7.14 -0.27 -21.35
N ASP A 18 -8.21 0.54 -21.29
CA ASP A 18 -8.99 0.73 -20.06
C ASP A 18 -9.67 -0.57 -19.60
N ASP A 19 -10.22 -1.35 -20.55
CA ASP A 19 -10.85 -2.64 -20.27
C ASP A 19 -9.83 -3.68 -19.76
N ASP A 20 -8.63 -3.72 -20.33
CA ASP A 20 -7.57 -4.66 -19.94
C ASP A 20 -7.02 -4.35 -18.53
N GLU A 21 -6.88 -3.07 -18.18
CA GLU A 21 -6.44 -2.64 -16.84
C GLU A 21 -7.45 -3.03 -15.75
N LYS A 22 -8.75 -2.83 -16.04
CA LYS A 22 -9.83 -3.25 -15.14
C LYS A 22 -9.89 -4.77 -15.01
N ALA A 23 -9.75 -5.51 -16.12
CA ALA A 23 -9.74 -6.97 -16.12
C ALA A 23 -8.58 -7.52 -15.27
N LYS A 24 -7.36 -7.00 -15.48
CA LYS A 24 -6.15 -7.37 -14.74
C LYS A 24 -6.27 -7.11 -13.25
N THR A 25 -6.85 -5.97 -12.86
CA THR A 25 -7.08 -5.63 -11.46
C THR A 25 -8.14 -6.53 -10.81
N SER A 26 -9.24 -6.86 -11.50
CA SER A 26 -10.25 -7.77 -10.96
C SER A 26 -9.71 -9.20 -10.76
N TYR A 27 -8.88 -9.67 -11.68
CA TYR A 27 -8.22 -10.97 -11.60
C TYR A 27 -7.35 -11.08 -10.34
N TYR A 28 -6.46 -10.11 -10.11
CA TYR A 28 -5.59 -10.14 -8.93
C TYR A 28 -6.37 -9.98 -7.62
N LYS A 29 -7.43 -9.16 -7.58
CA LYS A 29 -8.34 -9.05 -6.42
C LYS A 29 -9.02 -10.38 -6.10
N ALA A 30 -9.62 -11.03 -7.09
CA ALA A 30 -10.23 -12.35 -6.92
C ALA A 30 -9.21 -13.42 -6.49
N LEU A 31 -7.94 -13.29 -6.92
CA LEU A 31 -6.85 -14.15 -6.46
C LEU A 31 -6.42 -13.87 -5.01
N SER A 32 -6.46 -12.61 -4.56
CA SER A 32 -6.14 -12.25 -3.19
C SER A 32 -7.27 -12.55 -2.21
N ASP A 33 -8.53 -12.40 -2.62
CA ASP A 33 -9.70 -12.67 -1.76
C ASP A 33 -9.75 -14.15 -1.37
N LYS A 34 -9.46 -15.06 -2.30
CA LYS A 34 -9.37 -16.51 -2.03
C LYS A 34 -8.13 -16.94 -1.24
N ARG A 35 -7.11 -16.08 -1.14
CA ARG A 35 -5.88 -16.33 -0.35
C ARG A 35 -5.88 -15.60 1.00
N GLY A 36 -6.68 -14.55 1.14
CA GLY A 36 -6.66 -13.61 2.27
C GLY A 36 -7.88 -13.67 3.19
N ASN A 37 -8.96 -14.35 2.81
CA ASN A 37 -10.17 -14.39 3.63
C ASN A 37 -10.28 -15.63 4.53
N GLY A 38 -9.18 -15.95 5.22
CA GLY A 38 -9.17 -16.81 6.40
C GLY A 38 -9.17 -15.99 7.69
N GLN A 39 -10.07 -15.00 7.81
CA GLN A 39 -10.35 -14.36 9.11
C GLN A 39 -11.18 -15.30 10.01
N ASP A 40 -11.73 -16.37 9.44
CA ASP A 40 -12.40 -17.49 10.13
C ASP A 40 -11.40 -18.61 10.51
N ARG A 41 -10.21 -18.25 11.00
CA ARG A 41 -9.58 -19.10 12.01
C ARG A 41 -9.89 -18.45 13.35
N GLU A 42 -11.20 -18.38 13.61
CA GLU A 42 -11.77 -18.07 14.91
C GLU A 42 -11.00 -18.91 15.93
N LYS A 43 -10.27 -18.21 16.81
CA LYS A 43 -9.56 -18.85 17.91
C LYS A 43 -10.61 -19.50 18.80
N SER A 44 -10.83 -20.79 18.62
CA SER A 44 -11.70 -21.61 19.44
C SER A 44 -11.11 -21.71 20.84
N TYR A 45 -11.56 -20.81 21.72
CA TYR A 45 -11.38 -20.80 23.17
C TYR A 45 -9.94 -20.66 23.70
N GLY A 46 -9.64 -19.45 24.16
CA GLY A 46 -8.50 -19.18 25.03
C GLY A 46 -8.81 -17.95 25.88
N ASP A 47 -9.65 -18.12 26.90
CA ASP A 47 -9.82 -17.16 27.98
C ASP A 47 -8.47 -16.98 28.71
N LYS A 48 -7.64 -16.05 28.24
CA LYS A 48 -6.55 -15.44 29.00
C LYS A 48 -6.30 -14.01 28.50
N GLY A 49 -7.03 -13.07 29.08
CA GLY A 49 -6.52 -11.78 29.56
C GLY A 49 -5.78 -10.86 28.56
N LYS A 50 -6.44 -9.74 28.24
CA LYS A 50 -5.88 -8.41 27.93
C LYS A 50 -4.52 -8.37 27.20
N LYS A 51 -4.51 -8.14 25.88
CA LYS A 51 -3.48 -7.34 25.17
C LYS A 51 -4.10 -6.75 23.91
N GLY A 52 -3.94 -5.44 23.72
CA GLY A 52 -4.53 -4.69 22.63
C GLY A 52 -4.17 -5.23 21.25
N ALA A 53 -5.00 -4.85 20.28
CA ALA A 53 -4.85 -5.11 18.88
C ALA A 53 -3.51 -4.57 18.35
N GLU A 54 -2.46 -5.38 18.45
CA GLU A 54 -1.23 -5.18 17.70
C GLU A 54 -1.32 -6.07 16.47
N SER A 55 -2.00 -5.53 15.45
CA SER A 55 -1.90 -6.02 14.08
C SER A 55 -0.41 -6.13 13.75
N SER A 56 0.10 -7.36 13.69
CA SER A 56 1.45 -7.67 13.22
C SER A 56 1.49 -7.56 11.69
N GLY A 57 1.09 -6.40 11.18
CA GLY A 57 1.42 -5.91 9.85
C GLY A 57 2.65 -5.03 9.99
N GLY A 58 3.79 -5.52 9.51
CA GLY A 58 5.09 -4.87 9.65
C GLY A 58 5.05 -3.38 9.31
N ARG A 59 5.20 -2.54 10.33
CA ARG A 59 5.78 -1.22 10.18
C ARG A 59 6.88 -1.11 11.22
N LYS A 60 8.11 -1.18 10.70
CA LYS A 60 9.34 -0.76 11.37
C LYS A 60 9.02 0.47 12.24
N LYS A 61 9.23 0.35 13.55
CA LYS A 61 8.98 1.40 14.57
C LYS A 61 9.97 2.56 14.44
N ASN A 62 10.14 3.10 13.23
CA ASN A 62 11.08 4.17 12.93
C ASN A 62 10.44 5.34 12.17
N SER A 63 9.13 5.33 11.93
CA SER A 63 8.44 6.40 11.16
C SER A 63 8.43 7.77 11.85
N GLY A 64 9.02 7.89 13.04
CA GLY A 64 9.15 9.13 13.80
C GLY A 64 10.59 9.53 14.14
N GLN A 65 11.61 8.76 13.74
CA GLN A 65 12.99 9.11 14.06
C GLN A 65 13.59 10.09 13.04
N CYS A 66 14.32 11.09 13.53
CA CYS A 66 15.17 11.95 12.74
C CYS A 66 16.22 11.09 12.00
N TYR A 67 16.30 11.23 10.68
CA TYR A 67 17.27 10.48 9.88
C TYR A 67 18.72 10.98 10.07
N LYS A 68 18.90 12.18 10.67
CA LYS A 68 20.24 12.75 10.94
C LYS A 68 20.81 12.33 12.29
N CYS A 69 19.99 12.25 13.34
CA CYS A 69 20.46 11.95 14.70
C CYS A 69 19.85 10.70 15.33
N GLY A 70 18.82 10.11 14.74
CA GLY A 70 18.12 8.94 15.26
C GLY A 70 17.12 9.23 16.40
N GLU A 71 16.98 10.48 16.84
CA GLU A 71 16.04 10.85 17.91
C GLU A 71 14.61 10.97 17.38
N MET A 72 13.61 10.60 18.19
CA MET A 72 12.20 10.60 17.79
C MET A 72 11.46 11.91 18.08
N ASP A 73 12.15 12.93 18.61
CA ASP A 73 11.54 14.19 19.03
C ASP A 73 11.22 15.11 17.83
N HIS A 74 12.02 15.04 16.78
CA HIS A 74 11.95 15.93 15.63
C HIS A 74 12.16 15.21 14.29
N LYS A 75 11.73 15.84 13.19
CA LYS A 75 12.00 15.38 11.82
C LYS A 75 13.36 15.90 11.33
N SER A 76 13.97 15.24 10.34
CA SER A 76 15.31 15.60 9.82
C SER A 76 15.51 17.05 9.38
N TYR A 77 14.44 17.76 9.00
CA TYR A 77 14.51 19.18 8.63
C TYR A 77 14.73 20.09 9.86
N ASP A 78 14.14 19.71 10.99
CA ASP A 78 14.17 20.39 12.29
C ASP A 78 15.25 19.85 13.23
N CYS A 79 16.19 19.08 12.69
CA CYS A 79 17.28 18.51 13.49
C CYS A 79 18.17 19.63 14.05
N PRO A 80 18.27 19.79 15.38
CA PRO A 80 19.12 20.80 16.01
C PRO A 80 20.60 20.43 15.88
N ARG A 81 20.93 19.18 15.52
CA ARG A 81 22.28 18.78 15.16
C ARG A 81 22.61 19.27 13.75
N LYS A 82 22.98 20.55 13.64
CA LYS A 82 23.66 21.15 12.49
C LYS A 82 24.77 22.05 13.02
N GLU A 83 25.92 21.45 13.31
CA GLU A 83 27.22 22.13 13.27
C GLU A 83 28.30 21.05 13.29
N ASP A 84 28.74 20.67 12.09
CA ASP A 84 30.13 20.63 11.58
C ASP A 84 30.11 20.12 10.13
#